data_AF-A0A401UA19-F1
#
_entry.id   AF-A0A401UA19-F1
#
_cell.length_a   1.000
_cell.length_b   1.000
_cell.length_c   1.000
_cell.angle_alpha   90.00
_cell.angle_beta   90.00
_cell.angle_gamma   90.00
#
_symmetry.space_group_name_H-M   'P 1'
#
loop_
_entity.id
_entity.type
_entity.pdbx_description
1 polymer ?
#
loop_
_entity_poly.entity_id
_entity_poly.type
_entity_poly.pdbx_seq_one_letter_code
_entity_poly.pdbx_strand_id
1 'polypeptide(L)'
;MMGKIIESKILFLKNRKWYKPSQLVIWIFITASTFIIYYLVIRNSFDNPIDSPNSFGDSFGGLTALFSALAFIVIYISLKTQQEELALSRKEFYEIRLTNIIYKQIELLQFSIDRLSFNDREGTRVINYLNDNVETLFESDLKSPISFKWGKKNINILRSVTPQLKTVFTVYEASLLTLDSMLSNSNFKKEDKSIYYSIFKSNIGIELLILVEKYDQISKLISMPDFINSIKIIGDESVLSDLMFMRLYTEKIIQLHKKLSN
;
A
#
# COMPACT_ATOMS: atom_id res chain seq x y z
N MET A 1 -15.04 -4.93 -13.32
CA MET A 1 -14.77 -3.88 -12.31
C MET A 1 -15.98 -2.98 -12.04
N MET A 2 -16.78 -2.58 -13.05
CA MET A 2 -18.02 -1.80 -12.87
C MET A 2 -19.11 -2.48 -12.01
N GLY A 3 -19.26 -3.81 -12.09
CA GLY A 3 -20.28 -4.54 -11.30
C GLY A 3 -20.11 -4.41 -9.78
N LYS A 4 -18.88 -4.46 -9.28
CA LYS A 4 -18.58 -4.29 -7.84
C LYS A 4 -18.85 -2.87 -7.33
N ILE A 5 -18.77 -1.85 -8.19
CA ILE A 5 -19.07 -0.45 -7.84
C ILE A 5 -20.58 -0.24 -7.72
N ILE A 6 -21.39 -0.93 -8.52
CA ILE A 6 -22.85 -0.88 -8.44
C ILE A 6 -23.33 -1.61 -7.20
N GLU A 7 -22.78 -2.79 -6.89
CA GLU A 7 -23.11 -3.53 -5.68
C GLU A 7 -22.71 -2.78 -4.40
N SER A 8 -21.57 -2.09 -4.37
CA SER A 8 -21.17 -1.30 -3.20
C SER A 8 -22.08 -0.08 -2.99
N LYS A 9 -22.55 0.58 -4.06
CA LYS A 9 -23.56 1.65 -3.96
C LYS A 9 -24.92 1.14 -3.49
N ILE A 10 -25.35 -0.04 -3.94
CA ILE A 10 -26.61 -0.66 -3.50
C ILE A 10 -26.53 -1.08 -2.02
N LEU A 11 -25.38 -1.62 -1.57
CA LEU A 11 -25.16 -1.93 -0.15
C LEU A 11 -25.10 -0.67 0.73
N PHE A 12 -24.47 0.40 0.25
CA PHE A 12 -24.41 1.69 0.94
C PHE A 12 -25.82 2.31 1.12
N LEU A 13 -26.67 2.24 0.09
CA LEU A 13 -28.05 2.70 0.18
C LEU A 13 -28.91 1.82 1.09
N LYS A 14 -28.65 0.51 1.13
CA LYS A 14 -29.38 -0.46 1.96
C LYS A 14 -29.02 -0.40 3.45
N ASN A 15 -27.78 0.00 3.79
CA ASN A 15 -27.31 0.10 5.17
C ASN A 15 -27.47 1.50 5.78
N ARG A 16 -28.06 2.44 5.03
CA ARG A 16 -28.53 3.71 5.58
C ARG A 16 -29.67 3.38 6.53
N LYS A 17 -29.38 3.28 7.84
CA LYS A 17 -30.40 3.14 8.89
C LYS A 17 -31.18 4.45 8.98
N TRP A 18 -32.07 4.67 8.00
CA TRP A 18 -33.18 5.58 8.16
C TRP A 18 -33.91 5.15 9.43
N TYR A 19 -34.12 6.09 10.35
CA TYR A 19 -34.80 5.85 11.61
C TYR A 19 -35.98 4.91 11.40
N LYS A 20 -36.02 3.80 12.16
CA LYS A 20 -37.15 2.88 12.04
C LYS A 20 -38.42 3.69 12.32
N PRO A 21 -39.51 3.54 11.57
CA PRO A 21 -40.73 4.33 11.78
C PRO A 21 -41.23 4.23 13.25
N SER A 22 -40.92 3.14 13.94
CA SER A 22 -41.16 2.98 15.39
C SER A 22 -40.41 3.97 16.28
N GLN A 23 -39.21 4.42 15.91
CA GLN A 23 -38.43 5.40 16.67
C GLN A 23 -38.99 6.82 16.57
N LEU A 24 -39.55 7.19 15.41
CA LEU A 24 -40.22 8.49 15.25
C LEU A 24 -41.47 8.59 16.12
N VAL A 25 -42.25 7.51 16.22
CA VAL A 25 -43.42 7.45 17.10
C VAL A 25 -43.01 7.63 18.57
N ILE A 26 -41.91 7.00 18.99
CA ILE A 26 -41.36 7.16 20.35
C ILE A 26 -40.99 8.62 20.63
N TRP A 27 -40.29 9.29 19.70
CA TRP A 27 -39.93 10.70 19.86
C TRP A 27 -41.14 11.63 19.93
N ILE A 28 -42.15 11.42 19.08
CA ILE A 28 -43.41 12.18 19.13
C ILE A 28 -44.08 12.02 20.49
N PHE A 29 -44.12 10.78 21.02
CA PHE A 29 -44.74 10.49 22.30
C PHE A 29 -43.98 11.13 23.47
N ILE A 30 -42.65 11.10 23.44
CA ILE A 30 -41.80 11.78 24.43
C ILE A 30 -42.07 13.29 24.40
N THR A 31 -42.02 13.92 23.23
CA THR A 31 -42.26 15.37 23.10
C THR A 31 -43.66 15.76 23.58
N ALA A 32 -44.70 15.02 23.17
CA ALA A 32 -46.07 15.25 23.62
C ALA A 32 -46.22 15.09 25.14
N SER A 33 -45.61 14.04 25.71
CA SER A 33 -45.63 13.80 27.16
C SER A 33 -44.93 14.93 27.92
N THR A 34 -43.79 15.44 27.42
CA THR A 34 -43.10 16.58 28.06
C THR A 34 -43.95 17.84 28.03
N PHE A 35 -44.66 18.13 26.93
CA PHE A 35 -45.59 19.26 26.84
C PHE A 35 -46.78 19.12 27.81
N ILE A 36 -47.34 17.91 27.95
CA ILE A 36 -48.46 17.63 28.87
C ILE A 36 -48.01 17.81 30.33
N ILE A 37 -46.86 17.24 30.70
CA ILE A 37 -46.31 17.38 32.06
C ILE A 37 -46.05 18.86 32.37
N TYR A 38 -45.46 19.59 31.41
CA TYR A 38 -45.23 21.02 31.56
C TYR A 38 -46.51 21.82 31.78
N TYR A 39 -47.54 21.57 30.97
CA TYR A 39 -48.86 22.19 31.12
C TYR A 39 -49.48 21.92 32.49
N LEU A 40 -49.40 20.68 32.98
CA LEU A 40 -49.91 20.28 34.29
C LEU A 40 -49.17 20.94 35.46
N VAL A 41 -47.83 21.05 35.36
CA VAL A 41 -47.02 21.73 36.38
C VAL A 41 -47.38 23.21 36.46
N ILE A 42 -47.48 23.90 35.31
CA ILE A 42 -47.88 25.32 35.29
C ILE A 42 -49.28 25.51 35.88
N ARG A 43 -50.23 24.68 35.48
CA ARG A 43 -51.62 24.78 35.96
C ARG A 43 -51.74 24.60 37.48
N ASN A 44 -50.94 23.71 38.06
CA ASN A 44 -51.07 23.35 39.49
C ASN A 44 -50.15 24.16 40.42
N SER A 45 -49.08 24.78 39.91
CA SER A 45 -48.12 25.54 40.72
C SER A 45 -48.37 27.05 40.73
N PHE A 46 -49.22 27.59 39.84
CA PHE A 46 -49.54 29.01 39.78
C PHE A 46 -51.04 29.21 39.97
N ASP A 47 -51.46 29.72 41.13
CA ASP A 47 -52.83 30.21 41.36
C ASP A 47 -53.08 31.38 40.40
N ASN A 48 -53.86 31.14 39.34
CA ASN A 48 -54.11 32.04 38.21
C ASN A 48 -52.84 32.46 37.43
N PRO A 49 -52.42 31.70 36.40
CA PRO A 49 -51.29 32.05 35.53
C PRO A 49 -51.47 33.36 34.74
N ILE A 50 -52.65 33.98 34.82
CA ILE A 50 -53.00 35.24 34.15
C ILE A 50 -52.51 36.46 34.95
N ASP A 51 -52.29 36.34 36.27
CA ASP A 51 -52.09 37.50 37.15
C ASP A 51 -50.62 37.92 37.32
N SER A 52 -49.64 37.14 36.85
CA SER A 52 -48.22 37.54 36.83
C SER A 52 -47.47 37.06 35.59
N PRO A 53 -47.61 37.74 34.43
CA PRO A 53 -46.95 37.40 33.17
C PRO A 53 -45.42 37.16 33.29
N ASN A 54 -44.76 37.80 34.26
CA ASN A 54 -43.34 37.63 34.52
C ASN A 54 -42.97 36.21 34.99
N SER A 55 -43.77 35.58 35.84
CA SER A 55 -43.47 34.25 36.40
C SER A 55 -43.62 33.12 35.38
N PHE A 56 -44.57 33.27 34.46
CA PHE A 56 -44.72 32.40 33.30
C PHE A 56 -43.53 32.52 32.35
N GLY A 57 -43.09 33.74 32.06
CA GLY A 57 -41.92 34.02 31.22
C GLY A 57 -40.63 33.39 31.77
N ASP A 58 -40.38 33.50 33.07
CA ASP A 58 -39.20 32.92 33.72
C ASP A 58 -39.19 31.39 33.66
N SER A 59 -40.34 30.75 33.88
CA SER A 59 -40.50 29.29 33.82
C SER A 59 -40.34 28.75 32.39
N PHE A 60 -40.89 29.46 31.40
CA PHE A 60 -40.71 29.13 29.98
C PHE A 60 -39.27 29.34 29.52
N GLY A 61 -38.61 30.39 30.02
CA GLY A 61 -37.19 30.65 29.80
C GLY A 61 -36.30 29.53 30.33
N GLY A 62 -36.53 29.08 31.56
CA GLY A 62 -35.79 27.96 32.17
C GLY A 62 -35.93 26.64 31.41
N LEU A 63 -37.15 26.30 30.99
CA LEU A 63 -37.40 25.09 30.18
C LEU A 63 -36.75 25.18 28.80
N THR A 64 -36.85 26.33 28.14
CA THR A 64 -36.21 26.56 26.83
C THR A 64 -34.69 26.47 26.92
N ALA A 65 -34.10 27.00 27.99
CA ALA A 65 -32.67 26.87 28.26
C ALA A 65 -32.25 25.40 28.47
N LEU A 66 -33.05 24.61 29.19
CA LEU A 66 -32.81 23.19 29.40
C LEU A 66 -32.87 22.39 28.09
N PHE A 67 -33.89 22.63 27.25
CA PHE A 67 -33.98 22.00 25.93
C PHE A 67 -32.83 22.41 25.01
N SER A 68 -32.41 23.68 25.07
CA SER A 68 -31.27 24.17 24.28
C SER A 68 -29.96 23.51 24.72
N ALA A 69 -29.75 23.36 26.04
CA ALA A 69 -28.59 22.65 26.58
C ALA A 69 -28.60 21.17 26.18
N LEU A 70 -29.76 20.51 26.22
CA LEU A 70 -29.89 19.10 25.81
C LEU A 70 -29.64 18.93 24.31
N ALA A 71 -30.20 19.81 23.47
CA ALA A 71 -29.92 19.83 22.04
C ALA A 71 -28.43 20.01 21.75
N PHE A 72 -27.76 20.91 22.50
CA PHE A 72 -26.32 21.10 22.39
C PHE A 72 -25.53 19.83 22.77
N ILE A 73 -25.90 19.13 23.84
CA ILE A 73 -25.27 17.85 24.22
C ILE A 73 -25.43 16.81 23.11
N VAL A 74 -26.62 16.69 22.52
CA VAL A 74 -26.87 15.76 21.40
C VAL A 74 -25.99 16.10 20.20
N ILE A 75 -25.90 17.38 19.84
CA ILE A 75 -25.03 17.86 18.75
C ILE A 75 -23.56 17.54 19.06
N TYR A 76 -23.11 17.81 20.28
CA TYR A 76 -21.73 17.53 20.71
C TYR A 76 -21.38 16.05 20.59
N ILE A 77 -22.25 15.15 21.08
CA ILE A 77 -22.06 13.70 20.97
C ILE A 77 -22.03 13.29 19.49
N SER A 78 -22.95 13.80 18.68
CA SER A 78 -22.98 13.52 17.24
C SER A 78 -21.71 13.96 16.53
N LEU A 79 -21.18 15.15 16.85
CA LEU A 79 -19.93 15.65 16.27
C LEU A 79 -18.74 14.78 16.66
N LYS A 80 -18.68 14.33 17.91
CA LYS A 80 -17.62 13.42 18.38
C LYS A 80 -17.66 12.09 17.62
N THR A 81 -18.83 11.48 17.48
CA THR A 81 -18.98 10.23 16.70
C THR A 81 -18.60 10.43 15.23
N GLN A 82 -19.02 11.54 14.61
CA GLN A 82 -18.64 11.84 13.22
C GLN A 82 -17.13 12.02 13.05
N GLN A 83 -16.43 12.60 14.02
CA GLN A 83 -14.97 12.71 13.99
C GLN A 83 -14.29 11.34 14.04
N GLU A 84 -14.79 10.43 14.89
CA GLU A 84 -14.29 9.05 14.99
C GLU A 84 -14.53 8.28 13.67
N GLU A 85 -15.72 8.40 13.08
CA GLU A 85 -16.05 7.79 11.77
C GLU A 85 -15.16 8.34 10.64
N LEU A 86 -14.91 9.65 10.62
CA LEU A 86 -14.01 10.27 9.63
C LEU A 86 -12.57 9.79 9.79
N ALA A 87 -12.10 9.62 11.02
CA ALA A 87 -10.76 9.08 11.29
C ALA A 87 -10.64 7.64 10.78
N LEU A 88 -11.64 6.79 11.05
CA LEU A 88 -11.69 5.42 10.57
C LEU A 88 -11.76 5.35 9.04
N SER A 89 -12.62 6.16 8.42
CA SER A 89 -12.76 6.20 6.95
C SER A 89 -11.48 6.65 6.25
N ARG A 90 -10.75 7.63 6.82
CA ARG A 90 -9.42 8.03 6.30
C ARG A 90 -8.41 6.89 6.36
N LYS A 91 -8.44 6.10 7.44
CA LYS A 91 -7.58 4.93 7.60
C LYS A 91 -7.87 3.87 6.53
N GLU A 92 -9.14 3.49 6.37
CA GLU A 92 -9.56 2.52 5.35
C GLU A 92 -9.21 3.00 3.92
N PHE A 93 -9.45 4.27 3.62
CA PHE A 93 -9.09 4.85 2.32
C PHE A 93 -7.59 4.74 2.03
N TYR A 94 -6.75 4.99 3.04
CA TYR A 94 -5.30 4.87 2.91
C TYR A 94 -4.85 3.42 2.69
N GLU A 95 -5.41 2.46 3.44
CA GLU A 95 -5.14 1.02 3.29
C GLU A 95 -5.51 0.52 1.89
N ILE A 96 -6.70 0.90 1.39
CA ILE A 96 -7.15 0.57 0.03
C ILE A 96 -6.21 1.17 -1.01
N ARG A 97 -5.84 2.46 -0.86
CA ARG A 97 -4.95 3.14 -1.79
C ARG A 97 -3.57 2.48 -1.83
N LEU A 98 -2.99 2.16 -0.67
CA LEU A 98 -1.69 1.51 -0.58
C LEU A 98 -1.72 0.11 -1.23
N THR A 99 -2.75 -0.67 -0.91
CA THR A 99 -2.97 -2.00 -1.52
C THR A 99 -3.04 -1.92 -3.04
N ASN A 100 -3.81 -0.97 -3.58
CA ASN A 100 -3.92 -0.77 -5.03
C ASN A 100 -2.57 -0.40 -5.66
N ILE A 101 -1.76 0.42 -4.98
CA ILE A 101 -0.45 0.79 -5.51
C ILE A 101 0.50 -0.41 -5.48
N ILE A 102 0.50 -1.21 -4.41
CA ILE A 102 1.29 -2.46 -4.34
C ILE A 102 0.95 -3.36 -5.53
N TYR A 103 -0.34 -3.61 -5.78
CA TYR A 103 -0.74 -4.40 -6.93
C TYR A 103 -0.32 -3.79 -8.26
N LYS A 104 -0.35 -2.47 -8.38
CA LYS A 104 0.14 -1.80 -9.60
C LYS A 104 1.65 -1.96 -9.80
N GLN A 105 2.44 -1.89 -8.72
CA GLN A 105 3.89 -2.12 -8.80
C GLN A 105 4.20 -3.57 -9.17
N ILE A 106 3.47 -4.54 -8.60
CA ILE A 106 3.57 -5.96 -8.97
C ILE A 106 3.25 -6.14 -10.46
N GLU A 107 2.16 -5.54 -10.95
CA GLU A 107 1.76 -5.63 -12.36
C GLU A 107 2.83 -5.05 -13.30
N LEU A 108 3.41 -3.89 -12.96
CA LEU A 108 4.49 -3.29 -13.74
C LEU A 108 5.73 -4.20 -13.80
N LEU A 109 6.08 -4.81 -12.66
CA LEU A 109 7.21 -5.73 -12.60
C LEU A 109 6.92 -7.00 -13.39
N GLN A 110 5.73 -7.61 -13.23
CA GLN A 110 5.34 -8.79 -13.99
C GLN A 110 5.33 -8.51 -15.49
N PHE A 111 4.80 -7.35 -15.91
CA PHE A 111 4.87 -6.92 -17.30
C PHE A 111 6.31 -6.81 -17.82
N SER A 112 7.25 -6.32 -16.99
CA SER A 112 8.66 -6.27 -17.37
C SER A 112 9.29 -7.66 -17.48
N ILE A 113 8.89 -8.59 -16.60
CA ILE A 113 9.32 -9.99 -16.63
C ILE A 113 8.80 -10.67 -17.88
N ASP A 114 7.50 -10.57 -18.17
CA ASP A 114 6.84 -11.23 -19.30
C ASP A 114 7.44 -10.81 -20.65
N ARG A 115 8.03 -9.61 -20.74
CA ARG A 115 8.73 -9.13 -21.94
C ARG A 115 10.16 -9.66 -22.09
N LEU A 116 10.69 -10.37 -21.09
CA LEU A 116 11.96 -11.08 -21.23
C LEU A 116 11.80 -12.15 -22.31
N SER A 117 12.72 -12.19 -23.26
CA SER A 117 12.76 -13.21 -24.32
C SER A 117 14.20 -13.65 -24.60
N PHE A 118 14.42 -14.97 -24.62
CA PHE A 118 15.73 -15.55 -24.89
C PHE A 118 15.62 -17.02 -25.32
N ASN A 119 16.18 -17.39 -26.47
CA ASN A 119 16.22 -18.77 -27.00
C ASN A 119 14.86 -19.49 -26.89
N ASP A 120 13.81 -18.93 -27.50
CA ASP A 120 12.43 -19.45 -27.49
C ASP A 120 11.77 -19.55 -26.10
N ARG A 121 12.38 -18.94 -25.08
CA ARG A 121 11.82 -18.78 -23.75
C ARG A 121 11.35 -17.35 -23.55
N GLU A 122 10.27 -17.22 -22.81
CA GLU A 122 9.69 -15.93 -22.45
C GLU A 122 9.42 -15.86 -20.94
N GLY A 123 9.37 -14.64 -20.40
CA GLY A 123 8.91 -14.41 -19.04
C GLY A 123 9.78 -15.07 -17.98
N THR A 124 9.11 -15.66 -16.99
CA THR A 124 9.73 -16.42 -15.89
C THR A 124 10.60 -17.58 -16.38
N ARG A 125 10.36 -18.14 -17.57
CA ARG A 125 11.21 -19.22 -18.11
C ARG A 125 12.61 -18.74 -18.43
N VAL A 126 12.77 -17.47 -18.80
CA VAL A 126 14.08 -16.84 -18.99
C VAL A 126 14.77 -16.70 -17.63
N ILE A 127 14.06 -16.22 -16.61
CA ILE A 127 14.59 -16.10 -15.23
C ILE A 127 15.07 -17.46 -14.71
N ASN A 128 14.26 -18.51 -14.86
CA ASN A 128 14.62 -19.85 -14.39
C ASN A 128 15.85 -20.39 -15.12
N TYR A 129 15.88 -20.27 -16.44
CA TYR A 129 17.06 -20.65 -17.20
C TYR A 129 18.31 -19.90 -16.73
N LEU A 130 18.21 -18.60 -16.48
CA LEU A 130 19.33 -17.81 -15.98
C LEU A 130 19.73 -18.25 -14.58
N ASN A 131 18.79 -18.52 -13.67
CA ASN A 131 19.11 -19.03 -12.35
C ASN A 131 19.87 -20.36 -12.39
N ASP A 132 19.43 -21.28 -13.27
CA ASP A 132 20.02 -22.61 -13.42
C ASP A 132 21.40 -22.56 -14.08
N ASN A 133 21.62 -21.58 -14.96
CA ASN A 133 22.83 -21.51 -15.77
C ASN A 133 23.77 -20.39 -15.36
N VAL A 134 23.38 -19.49 -14.44
CA VAL A 134 24.20 -18.36 -14.01
C VAL A 134 25.57 -18.87 -13.55
N GLU A 135 25.63 -19.85 -12.66
CA GLU A 135 26.92 -20.37 -12.21
C GLU A 135 27.75 -20.82 -13.41
N THR A 136 27.22 -21.66 -14.30
CA THR A 136 27.95 -22.07 -15.53
C THR A 136 28.32 -20.93 -16.50
N LEU A 137 27.54 -19.84 -16.54
CA LEU A 137 27.83 -18.65 -17.34
C LEU A 137 29.05 -17.91 -16.78
N PHE A 138 29.28 -17.99 -15.46
CA PHE A 138 30.30 -17.26 -14.72
C PHE A 138 31.42 -18.16 -14.13
N GLU A 139 31.26 -19.49 -14.12
CA GLU A 139 32.11 -20.48 -13.43
C GLU A 139 33.30 -20.98 -14.25
N SER A 140 33.45 -20.61 -15.53
CA SER A 140 34.51 -21.21 -16.33
C SER A 140 35.92 -20.99 -15.77
N ASP A 141 36.16 -20.05 -14.83
CA ASP A 141 37.51 -19.79 -14.29
C ASP A 141 37.61 -19.26 -12.85
N LEU A 142 36.62 -19.44 -11.97
CA LEU A 142 36.72 -18.97 -10.57
C LEU A 142 37.77 -19.70 -9.72
N LYS A 143 38.36 -20.79 -10.22
CA LYS A 143 39.37 -21.59 -9.51
C LYS A 143 40.82 -21.18 -9.78
N SER A 144 41.09 -20.23 -10.68
CA SER A 144 42.44 -19.71 -10.95
C SER A 144 42.41 -18.28 -11.48
N PRO A 145 43.06 -17.31 -10.81
CA PRO A 145 43.14 -15.90 -11.27
C PRO A 145 43.76 -15.72 -12.68
N ILE A 146 44.43 -16.75 -13.21
CA ILE A 146 45.36 -16.62 -14.35
C ILE A 146 44.72 -17.01 -15.69
N SER A 147 43.52 -17.61 -15.73
CA SER A 147 42.96 -18.12 -16.99
C SER A 147 41.52 -17.77 -17.27
N PHE A 148 40.99 -16.62 -16.83
CA PHE A 148 39.61 -16.21 -17.11
C PHE A 148 39.28 -16.15 -18.63
N LYS A 149 38.86 -17.27 -19.20
CA LYS A 149 38.51 -17.50 -20.60
C LYS A 149 37.01 -17.65 -20.69
N TRP A 150 36.34 -16.51 -20.77
CA TRP A 150 34.96 -16.51 -21.20
C TRP A 150 34.87 -17.00 -22.63
N GLY A 151 34.15 -18.10 -22.83
CA GLY A 151 33.79 -18.53 -24.17
C GLY A 151 32.94 -17.46 -24.84
N LYS A 152 33.20 -17.16 -26.13
CA LYS A 152 32.37 -16.25 -26.94
C LYS A 152 30.86 -16.53 -26.82
N LYS A 153 30.48 -17.79 -26.57
CA LYS A 153 29.11 -18.23 -26.31
C LYS A 153 28.50 -17.55 -25.06
N ASN A 154 29.21 -17.51 -23.93
CA ASN A 154 28.70 -16.93 -22.69
C ASN A 154 28.52 -15.42 -22.80
N ILE A 155 29.45 -14.74 -23.50
CA ILE A 155 29.36 -13.30 -23.76
C ILE A 155 28.17 -12.97 -24.64
N ASN A 156 27.91 -13.76 -25.69
CA ASN A 156 26.75 -13.55 -26.54
C ASN A 156 25.43 -13.73 -25.77
N ILE A 157 25.38 -14.70 -24.84
CA ILE A 157 24.22 -14.88 -23.95
C ILE A 157 24.02 -13.63 -23.09
N LEU A 158 25.07 -13.18 -22.39
CA LEU A 158 24.97 -11.97 -21.57
C LEU A 158 24.62 -10.73 -22.40
N ARG A 159 25.21 -10.54 -23.57
CA ARG A 159 24.90 -9.42 -24.45
C ARG A 159 23.41 -9.39 -24.84
N SER A 160 22.82 -10.55 -25.06
CA SER A 160 21.39 -10.64 -25.42
C SER A 160 20.44 -10.43 -24.25
N VAL A 161 20.83 -10.87 -23.05
CA VAL A 161 19.94 -10.91 -21.88
C VAL A 161 20.11 -9.69 -20.97
N THR A 162 21.33 -9.18 -20.80
CA THR A 162 21.64 -8.15 -19.82
C THR A 162 20.85 -6.86 -20.01
N PRO A 163 20.64 -6.33 -21.23
CA PRO A 163 19.79 -5.14 -21.43
C PRO A 163 18.33 -5.35 -20.99
N GLN A 164 17.82 -6.56 -21.17
CA GLN A 164 16.46 -6.91 -20.76
C GLN A 164 16.37 -7.02 -19.23
N LEU A 165 17.34 -7.68 -18.59
CA LEU A 165 17.42 -7.77 -17.13
C LEU A 165 17.61 -6.40 -16.47
N LYS A 166 18.39 -5.51 -17.09
CA LYS A 166 18.55 -4.13 -16.65
C LYS A 166 17.21 -3.42 -16.55
N THR A 167 16.33 -3.63 -17.52
CA THR A 167 14.97 -3.09 -17.51
C THR A 167 14.17 -3.67 -16.35
N VAL A 168 14.19 -5.00 -16.16
CA VAL A 168 13.49 -5.68 -15.05
C VAL A 168 14.00 -5.18 -13.69
N PHE A 169 15.31 -5.12 -13.49
CA PHE A 169 15.91 -4.68 -12.23
C PHE A 169 15.64 -3.19 -11.96
N THR A 170 15.57 -2.36 -13.00
CA THR A 170 15.17 -0.96 -12.86
C THR A 170 13.73 -0.83 -12.39
N VAL A 171 12.81 -1.59 -12.98
CA VAL A 171 11.40 -1.61 -12.54
C VAL A 171 11.28 -2.18 -11.13
N TYR A 172 12.10 -3.18 -10.79
CA TYR A 172 12.11 -3.77 -9.45
C TYR A 172 12.58 -2.78 -8.39
N GLU A 173 13.72 -2.09 -8.61
CA GLU A 173 14.21 -1.04 -7.71
C GLU A 173 13.16 0.07 -7.55
N ALA A 174 12.58 0.56 -8.66
CA ALA A 174 11.55 1.60 -8.61
C ALA A 174 10.31 1.17 -7.82
N SER A 175 9.91 -0.10 -7.95
CA SER A 175 8.79 -0.68 -7.20
C SER A 175 9.09 -0.74 -5.70
N LEU A 176 10.30 -1.16 -5.33
CA LEU A 176 10.76 -1.20 -3.94
C LEU A 176 10.88 0.20 -3.32
N LEU A 177 11.40 1.17 -4.06
CA LEU A 177 11.49 2.58 -3.61
C LEU A 177 10.11 3.20 -3.42
N THR A 178 9.17 2.90 -4.32
CA THR A 178 7.78 3.34 -4.20
C THR A 178 7.15 2.76 -2.93
N LEU A 179 7.35 1.45 -2.70
CA LEU A 179 6.86 0.77 -1.51
C LEU A 179 7.49 1.35 -0.22
N ASP A 180 8.80 1.53 -0.20
CA ASP A 180 9.53 2.11 0.93
C ASP A 180 9.06 3.54 1.25
N SER A 181 8.87 4.37 0.23
CA SER A 181 8.33 5.72 0.38
C SER A 181 6.91 5.71 0.98
N MET A 182 6.05 4.81 0.51
CA MET A 182 4.67 4.70 0.99
C MET A 182 4.61 4.20 2.43
N LEU A 183 5.38 3.17 2.76
CA LEU A 183 5.43 2.62 4.11
C LEU A 183 6.12 3.57 5.09
N SER A 184 7.17 4.27 4.67
CA SER A 184 7.87 5.25 5.52
C SER A 184 7.00 6.46 5.85
N ASN A 185 6.22 6.95 4.88
CA ASN A 185 5.32 8.09 5.05
C ASN A 185 3.96 7.72 5.66
N SER A 186 3.73 6.44 5.97
CA SER A 186 2.51 5.96 6.60
C SER A 186 2.59 5.98 8.13
N ASN A 187 1.44 6.19 8.78
CA ASN A 187 1.27 6.01 10.23
C ASN A 187 1.07 4.53 10.62
N PHE A 188 1.46 3.59 9.76
CA PHE A 188 1.32 2.17 10.03
C PHE A 188 2.26 1.70 11.13
N LYS A 189 1.81 0.71 11.91
CA LYS A 189 2.68 0.04 12.86
C LYS A 189 3.70 -0.81 12.11
N LYS A 190 4.77 -1.17 12.81
CA LYS A 190 5.85 -1.98 12.24
C LYS A 190 5.33 -3.31 11.68
N GLU A 191 4.39 -3.93 12.39
CA GLU A 191 3.76 -5.19 12.00
C GLU A 191 2.93 -5.05 10.71
N ASP A 192 2.21 -3.94 10.55
CA ASP A 192 1.42 -3.70 9.35
C ASP A 192 2.33 -3.49 8.13
N LYS A 193 3.44 -2.75 8.31
CA LYS A 193 4.43 -2.52 7.24
C LYS A 193 5.06 -3.83 6.75
N SER A 194 5.37 -4.76 7.67
CA SER A 194 5.94 -6.05 7.29
C SER A 194 4.94 -6.94 6.53
N ILE A 195 3.64 -6.85 6.85
CA ILE A 195 2.58 -7.54 6.09
C ILE A 195 2.56 -7.04 4.64
N TYR A 196 2.51 -5.72 4.42
CA TYR A 196 2.50 -5.17 3.06
C TYR A 196 3.73 -5.53 2.25
N TYR A 197 4.91 -5.49 2.88
CA TYR A 197 6.14 -5.95 2.25
C TYR A 197 6.12 -7.46 1.94
N SER A 198 5.55 -8.29 2.82
CA SER A 198 5.40 -9.73 2.58
C SER A 198 4.48 -10.03 1.40
N ILE A 199 3.39 -9.27 1.24
CA ILE A 199 2.50 -9.35 0.08
C ILE A 199 3.29 -9.02 -1.18
N PHE A 200 4.00 -7.89 -1.20
CA PHE A 200 4.83 -7.51 -2.33
C PHE A 200 5.87 -8.59 -2.66
N LYS A 201 6.66 -9.03 -1.67
CA LYS A 201 7.70 -10.06 -1.84
C LYS A 201 7.16 -11.39 -2.36
N SER A 202 6.02 -11.86 -1.84
CA SER A 202 5.42 -13.13 -2.23
C SER A 202 4.93 -13.16 -3.69
N ASN A 203 4.60 -11.99 -4.26
CA ASN A 203 4.05 -11.89 -5.62
C ASN A 203 5.12 -11.68 -6.71
N ILE A 204 6.36 -11.38 -6.36
CA ILE A 204 7.44 -11.09 -7.33
C ILE A 204 8.17 -12.36 -7.78
N GLY A 205 7.90 -13.48 -7.11
CA GLY A 205 8.60 -14.75 -7.32
C GLY A 205 9.93 -14.76 -6.58
N ILE A 206 10.21 -15.88 -5.91
CA ILE A 206 11.49 -16.09 -5.22
C ILE A 206 12.64 -16.16 -6.22
N GLU A 207 12.33 -16.54 -7.47
CA GLU A 207 13.25 -16.74 -8.58
C GLU A 207 13.91 -15.44 -9.01
N LEU A 208 13.17 -14.31 -9.04
CA LEU A 208 13.77 -13.01 -9.36
C LEU A 208 14.73 -12.55 -8.26
N LEU A 209 14.38 -12.78 -6.99
CA LEU A 209 15.26 -12.45 -5.88
C LEU A 209 16.54 -13.28 -5.91
N ILE A 210 16.44 -14.58 -6.15
CA ILE A 210 17.61 -15.47 -6.31
C ILE A 210 18.49 -14.96 -7.46
N LEU A 211 17.88 -14.55 -8.58
CA LEU A 211 18.63 -14.02 -9.72
C LEU A 211 19.38 -12.74 -9.34
N VAL A 212 18.72 -11.81 -8.64
CA VAL A 212 19.35 -10.58 -8.12
C VAL A 212 20.53 -10.89 -7.20
N GLU A 213 20.37 -11.84 -6.28
CA GLU A 213 21.43 -12.24 -5.34
C GLU A 213 22.62 -12.88 -6.07
N LYS A 214 22.36 -13.75 -7.04
CA LYS A 214 23.44 -14.35 -7.83
C LYS A 214 24.18 -13.29 -8.66
N TYR A 215 23.45 -12.37 -9.31
CA TYR A 215 24.06 -11.26 -10.03
C TYR A 215 24.85 -10.32 -9.11
N ASP A 216 24.40 -10.07 -7.88
CA ASP A 216 25.17 -9.31 -6.88
C ASP A 216 26.51 -9.98 -6.57
N GLN A 217 26.52 -11.30 -6.33
CA GLN A 217 27.75 -12.06 -6.06
C GLN A 217 28.72 -11.98 -7.23
N ILE A 218 28.21 -12.16 -8.45
CA ILE A 218 28.99 -12.03 -9.69
C ILE A 218 29.55 -10.63 -9.84
N SER A 219 28.72 -9.63 -9.55
CA SER A 219 29.10 -8.24 -9.78
C SER A 219 30.26 -7.79 -8.88
N LYS A 220 30.42 -8.41 -7.71
CA LYS A 220 31.58 -8.20 -6.83
C LYS A 220 32.88 -8.66 -7.49
N LEU A 221 32.81 -9.71 -8.32
CA LEU A 221 33.94 -10.21 -9.11
C LEU A 221 34.37 -9.21 -10.21
N ILE A 222 33.46 -8.36 -10.69
CA ILE A 222 33.77 -7.31 -11.68
C ILE A 222 34.80 -6.30 -11.13
N SER A 223 34.95 -6.21 -9.80
CA SER A 223 35.96 -5.35 -9.17
C SER A 223 37.39 -5.90 -9.32
N MET A 224 37.57 -7.13 -9.79
CA MET A 224 38.88 -7.75 -9.96
C MET A 224 39.55 -7.26 -11.26
N PRO A 225 40.79 -6.75 -11.22
CA PRO A 225 41.50 -6.28 -12.42
C PRO A 225 41.59 -7.33 -13.54
N ASP A 226 41.78 -8.60 -13.16
CA ASP A 226 41.86 -9.72 -14.11
C ASP A 226 40.54 -9.94 -14.86
N PHE A 227 39.40 -9.75 -14.18
CA PHE A 227 38.08 -9.81 -14.78
C PHE A 227 37.90 -8.69 -15.82
N ILE A 228 38.24 -7.45 -15.46
CA ILE A 228 38.13 -6.30 -16.37
C ILE A 228 38.99 -6.51 -17.62
N ASN A 229 40.23 -6.97 -17.42
CA ASN A 229 41.16 -7.23 -18.52
C ASN A 229 40.65 -8.34 -19.45
N SER A 230 40.06 -9.41 -18.91
CA SER A 230 39.49 -10.49 -19.72
C SER A 230 38.33 -10.02 -20.62
N ILE A 231 37.43 -9.17 -20.12
CA ILE A 231 36.32 -8.64 -20.91
C ILE A 231 36.82 -7.64 -21.96
N LYS A 232 37.80 -6.80 -21.60
CA LYS A 232 38.45 -5.88 -22.56
C LYS A 232 39.16 -6.61 -23.70
N ILE A 233 39.84 -7.73 -23.41
CA ILE A 233 40.51 -8.57 -24.44
C ILE A 233 39.49 -9.13 -25.44
N ILE A 234 38.25 -9.36 -25.00
CA ILE A 234 37.20 -9.90 -25.87
C ILE A 234 36.46 -8.77 -26.64
N GLY A 235 36.81 -7.51 -26.37
CA GLY A 235 36.43 -6.35 -27.18
C GLY A 235 34.98 -5.90 -26.99
N ASP A 236 34.38 -6.17 -25.83
CA ASP A 236 32.97 -5.86 -25.58
C ASP A 236 32.76 -5.00 -24.33
N GLU A 237 33.16 -3.73 -24.45
CA GLU A 237 32.98 -2.72 -23.40
C GLU A 237 31.51 -2.51 -23.03
N SER A 238 30.57 -2.82 -23.94
CA SER A 238 29.13 -2.68 -23.70
C SER A 238 28.64 -3.65 -22.61
N VAL A 239 29.11 -4.90 -22.65
CA VAL A 239 28.78 -5.91 -21.64
C VAL A 239 29.39 -5.55 -20.28
N LEU A 240 30.61 -5.02 -20.26
CA LEU A 240 31.21 -4.55 -19.01
C LEU A 240 30.40 -3.41 -18.38
N SER A 241 30.00 -2.43 -19.20
CA SER A 241 29.17 -1.30 -18.75
C SER A 241 27.83 -1.77 -18.18
N ASP A 242 27.15 -2.67 -18.86
CA ASP A 242 25.87 -3.20 -18.39
C ASP A 242 26.03 -4.06 -17.13
N LEU A 243 27.10 -4.85 -17.00
CA LEU A 243 27.38 -5.60 -15.78
C LEU A 243 27.71 -4.69 -14.59
N MET A 244 28.48 -3.62 -14.80
CA MET A 244 28.74 -2.60 -13.78
C MET A 244 27.45 -1.86 -13.39
N PHE A 245 26.56 -1.61 -14.34
CA PHE A 245 25.26 -1.02 -14.05
C PHE A 245 24.40 -1.97 -13.22
N MET A 246 24.32 -3.24 -13.63
CA MET A 246 23.56 -4.29 -12.94
C MET A 246 23.99 -4.43 -11.48
N ARG A 247 25.29 -4.35 -11.19
CA ARG A 247 25.83 -4.29 -9.83
C ARG A 247 25.13 -3.27 -8.95
N LEU A 248 25.04 -2.03 -9.44
CA LEU A 248 24.51 -0.91 -8.68
C LEU A 248 23.03 -1.12 -8.36
N TYR A 249 22.28 -1.76 -9.26
CA TYR A 249 20.88 -2.10 -9.04
C TYR A 249 20.72 -3.26 -8.07
N THR A 250 21.49 -4.34 -8.23
CA THR A 250 21.40 -5.50 -7.33
C THR A 250 21.75 -5.14 -5.89
N GLU A 251 22.81 -4.34 -5.68
CA GLU A 251 23.20 -3.86 -4.36
C GLU A 251 22.07 -3.06 -3.70
N LYS A 252 21.46 -2.12 -4.44
CA LYS A 252 20.34 -1.31 -3.94
C LYS A 252 19.08 -2.14 -3.67
N ILE A 253 18.71 -3.06 -4.56
CA ILE A 253 17.57 -3.95 -4.38
C ILE A 253 17.74 -4.76 -3.09
N ILE A 254 18.92 -5.33 -2.87
CA ILE A 254 19.25 -6.09 -1.65
C ILE A 254 19.17 -5.20 -0.40
N GLN A 255 19.69 -3.96 -0.47
CA GLN A 255 19.59 -3.01 0.64
C GLN A 255 18.13 -2.64 0.96
N LEU A 256 17.31 -2.39 -0.06
CA LEU A 256 15.89 -2.08 0.10
C LEU A 256 15.12 -3.26 0.70
N HIS A 257 15.41 -4.49 0.26
CA HIS A 257 14.82 -5.68 0.87
C HIS A 257 15.15 -5.83 2.36
N LYS A 258 16.41 -5.58 2.74
CA LYS A 258 16.84 -5.60 4.15
C LYS A 258 16.16 -4.49 4.96
N LYS A 259 16.02 -3.30 4.39
CA LYS A 259 15.34 -2.18 5.03
C LYS A 259 13.87 -2.47 5.27
N LEU A 260 13.17 -3.01 4.26
CA LEU A 260 11.74 -3.31 4.31
C LEU A 260 11.40 -4.56 5.15
N SER A 261 12.34 -5.47 5.34
CA SER A 261 12.16 -6.63 6.23
C SER A 261 12.31 -6.31 7.71
N ASN A 262 12.97 -5.19 8.04
CA ASN A 262 13.36 -4.82 9.39
C ASN A 262 12.37 -3.89 10.08
#